data_AF-A0A2U0RYN1-F1
#
_entry.id   AF-A0A2U0RYN1-F1
#
_cell.length_a   1.000
_cell.length_b   1.000
_cell.length_c   1.000
_cell.angle_alpha   90.00
_cell.angle_beta   90.00
_cell.angle_gamma   90.00
#
_symmetry.space_group_name_H-M   'P 1'
#
loop_
_entity.id
_entity.type
_entity.pdbx_description
1 polymer ?
#
loop_
_entity_poly.entity_id
_entity_poly.type
_entity_poly.pdbx_seq_one_letter_code
_entity_poly.pdbx_strand_id
1 'polypeptide(L)'
;MAVNLDSLLIELVITIIVLAPCFWLAGRALVGKEKAKFLDAIWIVILGTLIGGIFSYFEIIGLIALLIQLIVWIGLVKHFFDTDWIKAFIISVLTIIILVVISFVLERIGIGIV
;
A
#
# COMPACT_ATOMS: atom_id res chain seq x y z
N MET A 1 13.57 5.64 21.42
CA MET A 1 12.68 4.48 21.60
C MET A 1 13.37 3.28 20.97
N ALA A 2 13.54 2.16 21.68
CA ALA A 2 14.20 0.99 21.10
C ALA A 2 13.34 0.41 19.98
N VAL A 3 13.90 0.26 18.78
CA VAL A 3 13.21 -0.33 17.64
C VAL A 3 13.29 -1.86 17.81
N ASN A 4 12.17 -2.49 18.17
CA ASN A 4 12.09 -3.94 18.20
C ASN A 4 11.99 -4.45 16.75
N LEU A 5 13.07 -5.06 16.27
CA LEU A 5 13.16 -5.57 14.90
C LEU A 5 12.14 -6.69 14.64
N ASP A 6 11.83 -7.47 15.67
CA ASP A 6 10.83 -8.54 15.62
C ASP A 6 9.42 -8.00 15.33
N SER A 7 9.01 -6.91 16.00
CA SER A 7 7.70 -6.31 15.77
C SER A 7 7.60 -5.65 14.40
N LEU A 8 8.67 -5.00 13.94
CA LEU A 8 8.71 -4.42 12.59
C LEU A 8 8.58 -5.48 11.50
N LEU A 9 9.26 -6.62 11.64
CA LEU A 9 9.16 -7.73 10.70
C LEU A 9 7.74 -8.32 10.65
N ILE A 10 7.12 -8.53 11.82
CA ILE A 10 5.75 -9.05 11.91
C ILE A 10 4.77 -8.08 11.24
N GLU A 11 4.86 -6.79 11.58
CA GLU A 11 4.00 -5.75 11.01
C GLU A 11 4.18 -5.65 9.49
N LEU A 12 5.42 -5.69 9.00
CA LEU A 12 5.71 -5.68 7.57
C LEU A 12 5.09 -6.90 6.86
N VAL A 13 5.21 -8.10 7.43
CA VAL A 13 4.62 -9.32 6.86
C VAL A 13 3.10 -9.22 6.81
N ILE A 14 2.45 -8.79 7.90
CA ILE A 14 1.00 -8.58 7.93
C ILE A 14 0.59 -7.56 6.88
N THR A 15 1.31 -6.44 6.80
CA THR A 15 1.08 -5.36 5.84
C THR A 15 1.17 -5.88 4.40
N ILE A 16 2.17 -6.70 4.08
CA ILE A 16 2.29 -7.33 2.75
C ILE A 16 1.11 -8.27 2.48
N ILE A 17 0.74 -9.13 3.44
CA ILE A 17 -0.36 -10.09 3.28
C ILE A 17 -1.68 -9.38 3.02
N VAL A 18 -1.91 -8.23 3.65
CA VAL A 18 -3.16 -7.46 3.49
C VAL A 18 -3.12 -6.56 2.26
N LEU A 19 -2.11 -5.71 2.12
CA LEU A 19 -2.06 -4.68 1.06
C LEU A 19 -1.64 -5.24 -0.30
N ALA A 20 -0.72 -6.20 -0.37
CA ALA A 20 -0.22 -6.66 -1.67
C ALA A 20 -1.31 -7.30 -2.54
N PRO A 21 -2.22 -8.16 -2.00
CA PRO A 21 -3.37 -8.63 -2.77
C PRO A 21 -4.31 -7.50 -3.21
N CYS A 22 -4.52 -6.49 -2.37
CA CYS A 22 -5.36 -5.34 -2.71
C CYS A 22 -4.78 -4.55 -3.88
N PHE A 23 -3.49 -4.20 -3.80
CA PHE A 23 -2.77 -3.51 -4.88
C PHE A 23 -2.73 -4.33 -6.15
N TRP A 24 -2.50 -5.64 -6.03
CA TRP A 24 -2.48 -6.53 -7.16
C TRP A 24 -3.85 -6.64 -7.84
N LEU A 25 -4.94 -6.77 -7.08
CA LEU A 25 -6.30 -6.80 -7.63
C LEU A 25 -6.64 -5.47 -8.31
N ALA A 26 -6.35 -4.34 -7.67
CA ALA A 26 -6.58 -3.01 -8.25
C ALA A 26 -5.78 -2.80 -9.54
N GLY A 27 -4.48 -3.11 -9.52
CA GLY A 27 -3.59 -3.00 -10.68
C GLY A 27 -4.02 -3.94 -11.80
N ARG A 28 -4.40 -5.18 -11.49
CA ARG A 28 -4.85 -6.16 -12.47
C ARG A 28 -6.18 -5.76 -13.11
N ALA A 29 -7.08 -5.14 -12.35
CA ALA A 29 -8.36 -4.63 -12.85
C ALA A 29 -8.18 -3.44 -13.81
N LEU A 30 -7.19 -2.56 -13.57
CA LEU A 30 -7.00 -1.35 -14.38
C LEU A 30 -6.02 -1.50 -15.55
N VAL A 31 -4.89 -2.18 -15.33
CA VAL A 31 -3.76 -2.20 -16.28
C VAL A 31 -3.53 -3.58 -16.90
N GLY A 32 -4.22 -4.61 -16.39
CA GLY A 32 -4.17 -5.97 -16.92
C GLY A 32 -3.05 -6.84 -16.32
N LYS A 33 -3.08 -8.12 -16.67
CA LYS A 33 -2.19 -9.17 -16.11
C LYS A 33 -0.72 -8.97 -16.47
N GLU A 34 -0.44 -8.36 -17.62
CA GLU A 34 0.92 -8.22 -18.15
C GLU A 34 1.72 -7.17 -17.39
N LYS A 35 1.03 -6.12 -16.91
CA LYS A 35 1.62 -4.97 -16.23
C LYS A 35 1.52 -5.04 -14.70
N ALA A 36 0.48 -5.67 -14.17
CA ALA A 36 0.29 -5.79 -12.72
C ALA A 36 0.64 -7.19 -12.21
N LYS A 37 1.93 -7.44 -11.93
CA LYS A 37 2.37 -8.70 -11.30
C LYS A 37 2.26 -8.61 -9.78
N PHE A 38 2.10 -9.77 -9.14
CA PHE A 38 2.00 -9.84 -7.68
C PHE A 38 3.30 -9.42 -7.01
N LEU A 39 4.45 -9.75 -7.60
CA LEU A 39 5.77 -9.31 -7.13
C LEU A 39 5.91 -7.78 -7.15
N ASP A 40 5.40 -7.13 -8.19
CA ASP A 40 5.41 -5.66 -8.29
C ASP A 40 4.56 -5.04 -7.18
N ALA A 41 3.40 -5.63 -6.87
CA ALA A 41 2.55 -5.21 -5.75
C ALA A 41 3.23 -5.38 -4.39
N ILE A 42 3.96 -6.49 -4.18
CA ILE A 42 4.75 -6.70 -2.96
C ILE A 42 5.81 -5.60 -2.81
N TRP A 43 6.55 -5.28 -3.88
CA TRP A 43 7.57 -4.22 -3.84
C TRP A 43 6.99 -2.84 -3.55
N ILE A 44 5.84 -2.51 -4.14
CA ILE A 44 5.12 -1.26 -3.84
C ILE A 44 4.82 -1.18 -2.35
N VAL A 45 4.32 -2.26 -1.75
CA VAL A 45 3.98 -2.28 -0.31
C VAL A 45 5.23 -2.20 0.55
N ILE A 46 6.28 -2.96 0.26
CA ILE A 46 7.53 -2.92 1.04
C ILE A 46 8.11 -1.51 1.02
N LEU A 47 8.29 -0.92 -0.17
CA LEU A 47 8.87 0.41 -0.29
C LEU A 47 7.94 1.49 0.26
N GLY A 48 6.64 1.40 0.02
CA GLY A 48 5.64 2.32 0.57
C GLY A 48 5.63 2.34 2.09
N THR A 49 5.73 1.16 2.73
CA THR A 49 5.80 1.01 4.18
C THR A 49 7.13 1.47 4.74
N LEU A 50 8.27 1.14 4.10
CA LEU A 50 9.57 1.64 4.54
C LEU A 50 9.66 3.15 4.45
N ILE A 51 9.22 3.74 3.33
CA ILE A 51 9.23 5.19 3.16
C ILE A 51 8.26 5.85 4.13
N GLY A 52 7.04 5.32 4.29
CA GLY A 52 6.06 5.81 5.26
C GLY A 52 6.58 5.73 6.70
N GLY A 53 7.26 4.64 7.07
CA GLY A 53 7.91 4.47 8.36
C GLY A 53 9.01 5.50 8.61
N ILE A 54 9.81 5.82 7.59
CA ILE A 54 10.81 6.90 7.67
C ILE A 54 10.12 8.25 7.89
N PHE A 55 9.10 8.60 7.10
CA PHE A 55 8.35 9.85 7.28
C PHE A 55 7.73 9.96 8.68
N SER A 56 7.21 8.85 9.21
CA SER A 56 6.63 8.79 10.54
C SER A 56 7.68 8.88 11.65
N TYR A 57 8.86 8.29 11.46
CA TYR A 57 9.98 8.37 12.41
C TYR A 57 10.54 9.79 12.54
N PHE A 58 10.60 10.53 11.43
CA PHE A 58 11.05 11.93 11.44
C PHE A 58 9.99 12.91 11.96
N GLU A 59 8.84 12.42 12.47
CA GLU A 59 7.72 13.23 12.98
C GLU A 59 7.35 14.37 12.00
N ILE A 60 7.39 14.09 10.70
CA ILE A 60 7.01 15.06 9.69
C ILE A 60 5.49 15.13 9.66
N ILE A 61 4.92 15.95 10.55
CA ILE A 61 3.47 16.10 10.73
C ILE A 61 3.00 17.31 9.93
N GLY A 62 2.01 17.12 9.05
CA GLY A 62 1.35 18.21 8.35
C GLY A 62 0.86 17.86 6.95
N LEU A 63 0.13 18.79 6.33
CA LEU A 63 -0.43 18.66 4.98
C LEU A 63 0.66 18.32 3.94
N ILE A 64 1.86 18.90 4.10
CA ILE A 64 3.00 18.71 3.20
C ILE A 64 3.51 17.27 3.23
N ALA A 65 3.60 16.65 4.42
CA ALA A 65 4.02 15.26 4.55
C ALA A 65 3.04 14.31 3.86
N LEU A 66 1.74 14.57 4.02
CA LEU A 66 0.68 13.81 3.40
C LEU A 66 0.75 13.91 1.86
N LEU A 67 0.99 15.11 1.33
CA LEU A 67 1.18 15.32 -0.11
C LEU A 67 2.41 14.57 -0.65
N ILE A 68 3.55 14.63 0.05
CA ILE A 68 4.77 13.92 -0.37
C ILE A 68 4.54 12.41 -0.33
N GLN A 69 3.97 11.90 0.75
CA GLN A 69 3.64 10.48 0.91
C GLN A 69 2.70 10.00 -0.21
N LEU A 70 1.69 10.79 -0.55
CA LEU A 70 0.78 10.49 -1.65
C LEU A 70 1.52 10.46 -3.00
N ILE A 71 2.40 11.44 -3.27
CA ILE A 71 3.21 11.49 -4.50
C ILE A 71 4.14 10.27 -4.57
N VAL A 72 4.77 9.89 -3.46
CA VAL A 72 5.62 8.70 -3.37
C VAL A 72 4.83 7.44 -3.71
N TRP A 73 3.65 7.26 -3.12
CA TRP A 73 2.76 6.13 -3.40
C TRP A 73 2.36 6.06 -4.88
N ILE A 74 1.94 7.18 -5.47
CA ILE A 74 1.59 7.24 -6.89
C ILE A 74 2.83 6.93 -7.75
N GLY A 75 3.99 7.45 -7.38
CA GLY A 75 5.25 7.22 -8.07
C GLY A 75 5.68 5.76 -8.04
N LEU A 76 5.54 5.09 -6.89
CA LEU A 76 5.77 3.65 -6.72
C LEU A 76 4.85 2.84 -7.63
N VAL A 77 3.55 3.08 -7.56
CA VAL A 77 2.56 2.38 -8.41
C VAL A 77 2.86 2.60 -9.90
N LYS A 78 3.20 3.84 -10.29
CA LYS A 78 3.57 4.17 -11.67
C LYS A 78 4.80 3.39 -12.14
N HIS A 79 5.84 3.35 -11.32
CA HIS A 79 7.12 2.72 -11.67
C HIS A 79 7.02 1.20 -11.70
N PHE A 80 6.30 0.59 -10.75
CA PHE A 80 6.19 -0.86 -10.64
C PHE A 80 5.12 -1.47 -11.55
N PHE A 81 4.02 -0.76 -11.84
CA PHE A 81 2.95 -1.26 -12.74
C PHE A 81 3.02 -0.70 -14.17
N ASP A 82 4.12 -0.04 -14.56
CA ASP A 82 4.34 0.53 -15.90
C ASP A 82 3.09 1.24 -16.49
N THR A 83 2.51 2.12 -15.69
CA THR A 83 1.20 2.75 -15.96
C THR A 83 1.28 4.27 -16.04
N ASP A 84 0.25 4.89 -16.59
CA ASP A 84 0.14 6.34 -16.70
C ASP A 84 -0.16 6.97 -15.32
N TRP A 85 0.22 8.23 -15.12
CA TRP A 85 -0.03 8.95 -13.85
C TRP A 85 -1.50 8.90 -13.40
N ILE A 86 -2.43 9.05 -14.35
CA ILE A 86 -3.88 9.01 -14.09
C ILE A 86 -4.31 7.62 -13.63
N LYS A 87 -3.81 6.57 -14.31
CA LYS A 87 -4.13 5.18 -13.95
C LYS A 87 -3.53 4.82 -12.59
N ALA A 88 -2.31 5.27 -12.29
CA ALA A 88 -1.69 5.07 -10.97
C ALA A 88 -2.54 5.69 -9.85
N PHE A 89 -3.07 6.90 -10.06
CA PHE A 89 -3.99 7.52 -9.11
C PHE A 89 -5.28 6.69 -8.93
N ILE A 90 -5.89 6.23 -10.01
CA ILE A 90 -7.11 5.42 -9.94
C ILE A 90 -6.83 4.08 -9.24
N ILE A 91 -5.67 3.45 -9.47
CA ILE A 91 -5.27 2.21 -8.78
C ILE A 91 -5.15 2.47 -7.29
N SER A 92 -4.47 3.55 -6.87
CA SER A 92 -4.35 3.89 -5.44
C SER A 92 -5.72 4.08 -4.78
N VAL A 93 -6.64 4.79 -5.44
CA VAL A 93 -8.02 4.96 -4.94
C VAL A 93 -8.76 3.64 -4.91
N LEU A 94 -8.64 2.82 -5.96
CA LEU A 94 -9.31 1.52 -6.06
C LEU A 94 -8.79 0.56 -4.99
N THR A 95 -7.50 0.58 -4.69
CA THR A 95 -6.91 -0.22 -3.59
C THR A 95 -7.55 0.16 -2.25
N ILE A 96 -7.76 1.45 -1.98
CA ILE A 96 -8.44 1.89 -0.75
C ILE A 96 -9.88 1.35 -0.72
N ILE A 97 -10.60 1.41 -1.84
CA ILE A 97 -11.96 0.85 -1.93
C ILE A 97 -11.96 -0.66 -1.65
N ILE A 98 -11.02 -1.40 -2.25
CA ILE A 98 -10.88 -2.85 -2.03
C ILE A 98 -10.55 -3.15 -0.57
N LEU A 99 -9.64 -2.38 0.05
CA LEU A 99 -9.32 -2.49 1.46
C LEU A 99 -10.55 -2.28 2.34
N VAL A 100 -11.32 -1.21 2.11
CA VAL A 100 -12.55 -0.94 2.88
C VAL A 100 -13.54 -2.09 2.77
N VAL A 101 -13.72 -2.66 1.57
CA VAL A 101 -14.58 -3.82 1.37
C VAL A 101 -14.06 -5.04 2.15
N ILE A 102 -12.75 -5.30 2.09
CA ILE A 102 -12.12 -6.41 2.81
C ILE A 102 -12.27 -6.22 4.32
N SER A 103 -11.95 -5.04 4.85
CA SER A 103 -12.10 -4.71 6.28
C SER A 103 -13.54 -4.92 6.74
N PHE A 104 -14.53 -4.45 5.98
CA PHE A 104 -15.94 -4.65 6.30
C PHE A 104 -16.33 -6.13 6.33
N VAL A 105 -15.81 -6.94 5.41
CA VAL A 105 -16.03 -8.40 5.40
C VAL A 105 -15.36 -9.08 6.60
N LEU A 106 -14.14 -8.68 6.96
CA LEU A 106 -13.42 -9.24 8.11
C LEU A 106 -14.10 -8.91 9.44
N GLU A 107 -14.59 -7.67 9.60
CA GLU A 107 -15.39 -7.25 10.76
C GLU A 107 -16.63 -8.13 10.93
N ARG A 108 -17.32 -8.47 9.84
CA ARG A 108 -18.49 -9.35 9.85
C ARG A 108 -18.16 -10.79 10.23
N ILE A 109 -16.92 -11.25 9.99
CA ILE A 109 -16.43 -12.59 10.35
C ILE A 109 -15.91 -12.60 11.81
N GLY A 110 -15.92 -11.45 12.50
CA GLY A 110 -15.49 -11.34 13.90
C GLY A 110 -13.97 -11.30 14.08
N ILE A 111 -13.20 -11.23 12.98
CA ILE A 111 -11.77 -10.97 12.98
C ILE A 111 -11.61 -9.45 12.85
N GLY A 112 -11.96 -8.73 13.92
CA GLY A 112 -11.75 -7.29 14.00
C GLY A 112 -10.25 -7.01 14.06
N ILE A 113 -9.67 -6.65 12.93
CA ILE A 113 -8.34 -6.04 12.84
C ILE A 113 -8.48 -4.62 12.29
N VAL A 114 -9.31 -3.80 12.95
CA VAL A 114 -9.15 -2.34 13.10
C VAL A 114 -9.79 -1.92 14.42
#